data_AF-J9ECT2-F1
#
_entry.id   AF-J9ECT2-F1
#
_cell.length_a   1.000
_cell.length_b   1.000
_cell.length_c   1.000
_cell.angle_alpha   90.00
_cell.angle_beta   90.00
_cell.angle_gamma   90.00
#
_symmetry.space_group_name_H-M   'P 1'
#
loop_
_entity.id
_entity.type
_entity.pdbx_description
1 polymer ?
#
loop_
_entity_poly.entity_id
_entity_poly.type
_entity_poly.pdbx_seq_one_letter_code
_entity_poly.pdbx_strand_id
1 'polypeptide(L)'
;MYFSDPSIISLPSNSCTMQQFVDSIFYIGKGKRSRPFQHLVDAVRAKGFGVGVLSKSKKLQKIVDLWDAGHGVVSLHIFQNTIPTEAFTREAAMIDAIGLRNLTNVRRGDYYGPAKNWTTKEKTIYGSYLLFNALSIFHVEGCREIYEDDVQEN
;
A
#
# COMPACT_ATOMS: atom_id res chain seq x y z
N MET A 1 -4.61 -4.27 -0.35
CA MET A 1 -3.70 -3.72 -1.38
C MET A 1 -2.76 -2.78 -0.69
N TYR A 2 -1.47 -2.83 -1.01
CA TYR A 2 -0.54 -1.78 -0.62
C TYR A 2 0.34 -1.40 -1.80
N PHE A 3 0.83 -0.17 -1.75
CA PHE A 3 1.83 0.33 -2.68
C PHE A 3 3.18 0.44 -1.99
N SER A 4 4.20 -0.06 -2.68
CA SER A 4 5.58 -0.06 -2.23
C SER A 4 6.46 0.72 -3.21
N ASP A 5 7.42 1.45 -2.65
CA ASP A 5 8.48 2.15 -3.35
C ASP A 5 9.62 1.15 -3.65
N PRO A 6 9.80 0.73 -4.92
CA PRO A 6 10.80 -0.28 -5.26
C PRO A 6 12.23 0.20 -5.04
N SER A 7 12.49 1.52 -4.98
CA SER A 7 13.84 2.06 -4.76
C SER A 7 14.42 1.71 -3.37
N ILE A 8 13.56 1.32 -2.42
CA ILE A 8 13.93 0.93 -1.05
C ILE A 8 14.16 -0.59 -0.94
N ILE A 9 13.70 -1.35 -1.92
CA ILE A 9 13.73 -2.81 -1.90
C ILE A 9 15.00 -3.30 -2.60
N SER A 10 15.79 -4.13 -1.93
CA SER A 10 16.90 -4.84 -2.59
C SER A 10 16.37 -5.92 -3.53
N LEU A 11 16.80 -5.90 -4.79
CA LEU A 11 16.64 -7.02 -5.70
C LEU A 11 17.77 -8.05 -5.49
N PRO A 12 17.48 -9.36 -5.57
CA PRO A 12 16.19 -9.97 -5.85
C PRO A 12 15.20 -9.87 -4.67
N SER A 13 13.90 -9.80 -4.96
CA SER A 13 12.84 -9.57 -3.96
C SER A 13 12.86 -10.58 -2.81
N ASN A 14 13.27 -11.84 -3.05
CA ASN A 14 13.39 -12.89 -2.05
C ASN A 14 14.47 -12.62 -0.97
N SER A 15 15.34 -11.63 -1.18
CA SER A 15 16.33 -11.17 -0.20
C SER A 15 15.83 -9.99 0.65
N CYS A 16 14.66 -9.43 0.31
CA CYS A 16 14.11 -8.26 0.99
C CYS A 16 13.84 -8.56 2.47
N THR A 17 14.46 -7.78 3.35
CA THR A 17 14.23 -7.89 4.80
C THR A 17 12.88 -7.30 5.19
N MET A 18 12.38 -7.69 6.37
CA MET A 18 11.16 -7.09 6.93
C MET A 18 11.27 -5.57 7.07
N GLN A 19 12.44 -5.05 7.45
CA GLN A 19 12.67 -3.62 7.59
C GLN A 19 12.53 -2.91 6.24
N GLN A 20 13.25 -3.37 5.21
CA GLN A 20 13.15 -2.81 3.86
C GLN A 20 11.73 -2.89 3.30
N PHE A 21 11.06 -4.03 3.50
CA PHE A 21 9.69 -4.21 3.05
C PHE A 21 8.75 -3.21 3.70
N VAL A 22 8.79 -3.08 5.03
CA VAL A 22 7.94 -2.13 5.76
C VAL A 22 8.25 -0.69 5.36
N ASP A 23 9.54 -0.33 5.24
CA ASP A 23 9.96 1.02 4.85
C ASP A 23 9.52 1.37 3.42
N SER A 24 9.50 0.38 2.52
CA SER A 24 9.01 0.57 1.15
C SER A 24 7.52 0.89 1.06
N ILE A 25 6.70 0.43 2.01
CA ILE A 25 5.25 0.61 1.96
C ILE A 25 4.92 2.07 2.22
N PHE A 26 4.34 2.75 1.23
CA PHE A 26 3.90 4.14 1.38
C PHE A 26 2.37 4.28 1.39
N TYR A 27 1.62 3.21 1.14
CA TYR A 27 0.17 3.23 1.20
C TYR A 27 -0.39 1.85 1.54
N ILE A 28 -1.34 1.80 2.48
CA ILE A 28 -2.15 0.61 2.76
C ILE A 28 -3.60 0.94 2.48
N GLY A 29 -4.25 0.09 1.69
CA GLY A 29 -5.65 0.22 1.33
C GLY A 29 -6.43 -1.09 1.56
N LYS A 30 -7.67 -0.94 2.03
CA LYS A 30 -8.67 -2.03 2.20
C LYS A 30 -8.93 -2.95 1.01
N GLY A 31 -8.40 -2.65 -0.19
CA GLY A 31 -8.51 -3.51 -1.37
C GLY A 31 -9.94 -3.67 -1.87
N LYS A 32 -10.38 -2.76 -2.76
CA LYS A 32 -11.63 -2.95 -3.49
C LYS A 32 -11.37 -3.79 -4.73
N ARG A 33 -11.99 -4.98 -4.82
CA ARG A 33 -11.94 -5.91 -5.96
C ARG A 33 -12.25 -5.25 -7.31
N SER A 34 -13.09 -4.21 -7.33
CA SER A 34 -13.67 -3.70 -8.57
C SER A 34 -12.68 -2.94 -9.46
N ARG A 35 -11.55 -2.42 -8.94
CA ARG A 35 -10.63 -1.59 -9.74
C ARG A 35 -9.18 -1.70 -9.26
N PRO A 36 -8.42 -2.73 -9.71
CA PRO A 36 -7.08 -3.01 -9.21
C PRO A 36 -6.04 -1.91 -9.47
N PHE A 37 -6.32 -0.91 -10.30
CA PHE A 37 -5.37 0.17 -10.60
C PHE A 37 -5.99 1.57 -10.53
N GLN A 38 -7.17 1.72 -9.90
CA GLN A 38 -7.85 3.02 -9.89
C GLN A 38 -6.96 4.14 -9.34
N HIS A 39 -6.14 3.85 -8.32
CA HIS A 39 -5.23 4.87 -7.78
C HIS A 39 -4.12 5.28 -8.73
N LEU A 40 -3.68 4.38 -9.62
CA LEU A 40 -2.71 4.72 -10.67
C LEU A 40 -3.40 5.54 -11.76
N VAL A 41 -4.61 5.16 -12.18
CA VAL A 41 -5.44 5.97 -13.09
C VAL A 41 -5.73 7.36 -12.52
N ASP A 42 -6.05 7.44 -11.22
CA ASP A 42 -6.26 8.72 -10.52
C ASP A 42 -4.98 9.58 -10.54
N ALA A 43 -3.80 8.96 -10.48
CA ALA A 43 -2.52 9.64 -10.52
C ALA A 43 -2.21 10.21 -11.92
N VAL A 44 -2.42 9.42 -12.99
CA VAL A 44 -2.31 9.88 -14.39
C VAL A 44 -3.22 11.10 -14.63
N ARG A 45 -4.50 10.97 -14.26
CA ARG A 45 -5.47 12.06 -14.39
C ARG A 45 -5.06 13.30 -13.59
N ALA A 46 -4.65 13.11 -12.34
CA ALA A 46 -4.22 14.23 -11.48
C ALA A 46 -2.98 14.95 -12.04
N LYS A 47 -2.03 14.21 -12.65
CA LYS A 47 -0.87 14.79 -13.36
C LYS A 47 -1.34 15.65 -14.55
N GLY A 48 -2.29 15.16 -15.35
CA GLY A 48 -2.88 15.88 -16.48
C GLY A 48 -3.64 17.16 -16.10
N PHE A 49 -4.30 17.19 -14.94
CA PHE A 49 -4.98 18.40 -14.42
C PHE A 49 -4.03 19.43 -13.77
N GLY A 50 -2.75 19.10 -13.63
CA GLY A 50 -1.70 20.00 -13.13
C GLY A 50 -1.41 19.91 -11.62
N VAL A 51 -0.31 20.55 -11.22
CA VAL A 51 0.31 20.44 -9.87
C VAL A 51 -0.64 20.81 -8.73
N GLY A 52 -1.59 21.73 -8.97
CA GLY A 52 -2.59 22.14 -7.97
C GLY A 52 -3.58 21.03 -7.58
N VAL A 53 -3.85 20.06 -8.47
CA VAL A 53 -4.69 18.90 -8.16
C VAL A 53 -3.86 17.80 -7.50
N LEU A 54 -2.67 17.54 -8.03
CA LEU A 54 -1.77 16.49 -7.55
C LEU A 54 -1.36 16.70 -6.08
N SER A 55 -0.98 17.93 -5.73
CA SER A 55 -0.55 18.33 -4.37
C SER A 55 -1.61 18.12 -3.28
N LYS A 56 -2.88 17.93 -3.64
CA LYS A 56 -3.96 17.63 -2.68
C LYS A 56 -3.90 16.20 -2.15
N SER A 57 -3.13 15.30 -2.77
CA SER A 57 -3.00 13.92 -2.35
C SER A 57 -1.55 13.49 -2.29
N LYS A 58 -1.01 13.36 -1.07
CA LYS A 58 0.35 12.81 -0.83
C LYS A 58 0.56 11.46 -1.51
N LYS A 59 -0.49 10.63 -1.58
CA LYS A 59 -0.46 9.34 -2.27
C LYS A 59 -0.27 9.49 -3.78
N LEU A 60 -1.07 10.35 -4.43
CA LEU A 60 -0.96 10.55 -5.88
C LEU A 60 0.36 11.25 -6.23
N GLN A 61 0.77 12.24 -5.42
CA GLN A 61 2.06 12.89 -5.55
C GLN A 61 3.20 11.86 -5.48
N LYS A 62 3.22 10.98 -4.46
CA LYS A 62 4.26 9.95 -4.33
C LYS A 62 4.28 8.96 -5.51
N ILE A 63 3.13 8.60 -6.08
CA ILE A 63 3.05 7.76 -7.29
C ILE A 63 3.70 8.47 -8.47
N VAL A 64 3.35 9.73 -8.72
CA VAL A 64 3.92 10.52 -9.82
C VAL A 64 5.41 10.77 -9.61
N ASP A 65 5.84 11.08 -8.38
CA ASP A 65 7.26 11.28 -8.05
C ASP A 65 8.09 10.03 -8.36
N LEU A 66 7.55 8.83 -8.14
CA LEU A 66 8.21 7.57 -8.50
C LEU A 66 8.34 7.43 -10.02
N TRP A 67 7.26 7.67 -10.76
CA TRP A 67 7.28 7.61 -12.22
C TRP A 67 8.25 8.63 -12.83
N ASP A 68 8.24 9.87 -12.35
CA ASP A 68 9.15 10.93 -12.80
C ASP A 68 10.63 10.62 -12.46
N ALA A 69 10.88 9.84 -11.41
CA ALA A 69 12.21 9.34 -11.06
C ALA A 69 12.64 8.09 -11.85
N GLY A 70 11.80 7.58 -12.77
CA GLY A 70 12.09 6.39 -13.57
C GLY A 70 11.81 5.06 -12.87
N HIS A 71 11.09 5.09 -11.75
CA HIS A 71 10.64 3.90 -11.02
C HIS A 71 9.15 3.65 -11.26
N GLY A 72 8.73 2.38 -11.30
CA GLY A 72 7.32 2.04 -11.27
C GLY A 72 6.78 2.02 -9.84
N VAL A 73 5.49 1.74 -9.71
CA VAL A 73 4.86 1.47 -8.41
C VAL A 73 4.61 -0.03 -8.27
N VAL A 74 5.07 -0.63 -7.18
CA VAL A 74 4.74 -2.02 -6.86
C VAL A 74 3.38 -2.06 -6.16
N SER A 75 2.40 -2.70 -6.79
CA SER A 75 1.07 -2.92 -6.22
C SER A 75 0.89 -4.39 -5.85
N LEU A 76 0.78 -4.68 -4.56
CA LEU A 76 0.60 -6.04 -4.07
C LEU A 76 -0.82 -6.27 -3.53
N HIS A 77 -1.47 -7.31 -4.07
CA HIS A 77 -2.90 -7.55 -3.96
C HIS A 77 -3.24 -8.72 -3.03
N ILE A 78 -2.79 -8.67 -1.79
CA ILE A 78 -3.06 -9.75 -0.83
C ILE A 78 -4.41 -9.62 -0.12
N PHE A 79 -4.79 -10.67 0.61
CA PHE A 79 -5.97 -10.70 1.48
C PHE A 79 -7.30 -10.48 0.74
N GLN A 80 -7.38 -10.98 -0.49
CA GLN A 80 -8.60 -10.97 -1.29
C GLN A 80 -9.72 -11.81 -0.63
N ASN A 81 -10.95 -11.59 -1.08
CA ASN A 81 -12.13 -12.37 -0.70
C ASN A 81 -12.55 -12.20 0.78
N THR A 82 -12.20 -11.07 1.38
CA THR A 82 -12.59 -10.71 2.75
C THR A 82 -13.86 -9.88 2.78
N ILE A 83 -14.63 -10.01 3.86
CA ILE A 83 -15.77 -9.13 4.09
C ILE A 83 -15.29 -7.70 4.41
N PRO A 84 -16.08 -6.65 4.14
CA PRO A 84 -15.64 -5.27 4.33
C PRO A 84 -15.09 -4.99 5.73
N THR A 85 -15.77 -5.46 6.78
CA THR A 85 -15.37 -5.26 8.18
C THR A 85 -14.00 -5.84 8.49
N GLU A 86 -13.67 -6.98 7.89
CA GLU A 86 -12.36 -7.62 8.03
C GLU A 86 -11.28 -6.85 7.27
N ALA A 87 -11.59 -6.40 6.04
CA ALA A 87 -10.68 -5.58 5.25
C ALA A 87 -10.30 -4.28 5.96
N PHE A 88 -11.27 -3.61 6.61
CA PHE A 88 -11.00 -2.42 7.41
C PHE A 88 -10.15 -2.73 8.64
N THR A 89 -10.48 -3.80 9.38
CA THR A 89 -9.69 -4.19 10.57
C THR A 89 -8.25 -4.53 10.20
N ARG A 90 -8.02 -5.24 9.07
CA ARG A 90 -6.66 -5.56 8.59
C ARG A 90 -5.90 -4.31 8.16
N GLU A 91 -6.53 -3.39 7.44
CA GLU A 91 -5.95 -2.08 7.09
C GLU A 91 -5.54 -1.31 8.34
N ALA A 92 -6.44 -1.21 9.34
CA ALA A 92 -6.16 -0.53 10.60
C ALA A 92 -4.99 -1.16 11.36
N ALA A 93 -4.98 -2.49 11.49
CA ALA A 93 -3.93 -3.23 12.19
C ALA A 93 -2.56 -3.08 11.54
N MET A 94 -2.48 -3.18 10.22
CA MET A 94 -1.21 -3.00 9.50
C MET A 94 -0.70 -1.56 9.62
N ILE A 95 -1.59 -0.56 9.53
CA ILE A 95 -1.23 0.86 9.77
C ILE A 95 -0.71 1.06 11.19
N ASP A 96 -1.36 0.47 12.20
CA ASP A 96 -0.93 0.59 13.59
C ASP A 96 0.39 -0.16 13.86
N ALA A 97 0.70 -1.20 13.09
CA ALA A 97 1.96 -1.95 13.19
C ALA A 97 3.15 -1.25 12.54
N ILE A 98 2.97 -0.64 11.35
CA ILE A 98 4.02 0.18 10.70
C ILE A 98 4.19 1.52 11.43
N GLY A 99 3.07 2.12 11.86
CA GLY A 99 3.00 3.53 12.20
C GLY A 99 2.85 4.42 10.97
N LEU A 100 2.84 5.74 11.17
CA LEU A 100 2.49 6.71 10.12
C LEU A 100 3.70 7.43 9.50
N ARG A 101 4.93 7.02 9.80
CA ARG A 101 6.14 7.77 9.39
C ARG A 101 6.36 7.76 7.88
N ASN A 102 6.14 6.62 7.23
CA ASN A 102 6.31 6.41 5.80
C ASN A 102 4.97 6.27 5.03
N LEU A 103 3.85 6.19 5.73
CA LEU A 103 2.53 6.04 5.11
C LEU A 103 1.94 7.39 4.67
N THR A 104 1.45 7.44 3.44
CA THR A 104 0.64 8.53 2.89
C THR A 104 -0.82 8.49 3.34
N ASN A 105 -1.20 7.50 4.15
CA ASN A 105 -2.53 7.34 4.72
C ASN A 105 -2.93 8.60 5.51
N VAL A 106 -4.08 9.19 5.16
CA VAL A 106 -4.59 10.43 5.77
C VAL A 106 -5.22 10.17 7.15
N ARG A 107 -5.68 8.94 7.41
CA ARG A 107 -6.35 8.55 8.65
C ARG A 107 -5.89 7.16 9.08
N ARG A 108 -5.88 6.93 10.40
CA ARG A 108 -5.83 5.57 10.95
C ARG A 108 -7.09 4.81 10.53
N GLY A 109 -6.96 3.50 10.38
CA GLY A 109 -8.09 2.64 10.00
C GLY A 109 -9.05 2.40 11.16
N ASP A 110 -10.23 1.86 10.82
CA ASP A 110 -11.28 1.53 11.79
C ASP A 110 -11.26 0.03 12.12
N TYR A 111 -11.43 -0.28 13.41
CA TYR A 111 -11.58 -1.66 13.89
C TYR A 111 -13.06 -2.04 13.99
N TYR A 112 -13.38 -3.29 13.65
CA TYR A 112 -14.74 -3.83 13.68
C TYR A 112 -14.83 -5.15 14.45
N GLY A 113 -16.04 -5.51 14.86
CA GLY A 113 -16.31 -6.76 15.58
C GLY A 113 -15.52 -6.85 16.89
N PRO A 114 -15.07 -8.06 17.29
CA PRO A 114 -14.28 -8.27 18.51
C PRO A 114 -13.01 -7.43 18.56
N ALA A 115 -12.41 -7.11 17.40
CA ALA A 115 -11.17 -6.35 17.31
C ALA A 115 -11.30 -4.89 17.79
N LYS A 116 -12.53 -4.35 17.94
CA LYS A 116 -12.75 -3.05 18.58
C LYS A 116 -12.21 -3.01 20.01
N ASN A 117 -12.37 -4.12 20.73
CA ASN A 117 -12.03 -4.24 22.15
C ASN A 117 -10.58 -4.69 22.37
N TRP A 118 -9.83 -4.96 21.30
CA TRP A 118 -8.41 -5.28 21.42
C TRP A 118 -7.62 -4.09 21.96
N THR A 119 -6.68 -4.41 22.83
CA THR A 119 -5.62 -3.51 23.28
C THR A 119 -4.75 -3.07 22.11
N THR A 120 -4.04 -1.95 22.27
CA THR A 120 -3.07 -1.49 21.26
C THR A 120 -2.02 -2.57 20.96
N LYS A 121 -1.57 -3.32 21.97
CA LYS A 121 -0.59 -4.40 21.80
C LYS A 121 -1.12 -5.51 20.91
N GLU A 122 -2.35 -5.98 21.14
CA GLU A 122 -2.97 -7.03 20.29
C GLU A 122 -3.15 -6.57 18.85
N LYS A 123 -3.59 -5.31 18.66
CA LYS A 123 -3.74 -4.70 17.33
C LYS A 123 -2.42 -4.64 16.57
N THR A 124 -1.36 -4.16 17.22
CA THR A 124 -0.01 -4.10 16.63
C THR A 124 0.53 -5.49 16.32
N ILE A 125 0.39 -6.47 17.24
CA ILE A 125 0.83 -7.85 17.01
C ILE A 125 0.10 -8.46 15.80
N TYR A 126 -1.21 -8.30 15.71
CA TYR A 126 -1.98 -8.78 14.57
C TYR A 126 -1.53 -8.12 13.26
N GLY A 127 -1.32 -6.81 13.27
CA GLY A 127 -0.77 -6.08 12.12
C GLY A 127 0.61 -6.58 11.70
N SER A 128 1.50 -6.89 12.65
CA SER A 128 2.83 -7.45 12.38
C SER A 128 2.75 -8.81 11.70
N TYR A 129 1.83 -9.70 12.12
CA TYR A 129 1.61 -10.98 11.44
C TYR A 129 1.10 -10.79 10.00
N LEU A 130 0.19 -9.85 9.78
CA LEU A 130 -0.29 -9.53 8.44
C LEU A 130 0.84 -9.02 7.53
N LEU A 131 1.72 -8.16 8.06
CA LEU A 131 2.88 -7.66 7.33
C LEU A 131 3.93 -8.75 7.06
N PHE A 132 4.13 -9.67 7.99
CA PHE A 132 5.01 -10.82 7.78
C PHE A 132 4.48 -11.71 6.65
N ASN A 133 3.18 -12.01 6.65
CA ASN A 133 2.55 -12.76 5.55
C ASN A 133 2.63 -12.01 4.22
N ALA A 134 2.46 -10.69 4.26
CA ALA A 134 2.62 -9.82 3.10
C ALA A 134 4.04 -9.90 2.49
N LEU A 135 5.07 -9.91 3.34
CA LEU A 135 6.45 -10.12 2.92
C LEU A 135 6.67 -11.50 2.30
N SER A 136 6.12 -12.56 2.91
CA SER A 136 6.25 -13.91 2.36
C SER A 136 5.62 -14.03 0.97
N ILE A 137 4.47 -13.39 0.75
CA ILE A 137 3.85 -13.34 -0.58
C ILE A 137 4.73 -12.53 -1.54
N PHE A 138 5.25 -11.38 -1.10
CA PHE A 138 6.16 -10.56 -1.89
C PHE A 138 7.45 -11.29 -2.30
N HIS A 139 8.01 -12.14 -1.43
CA HIS A 139 9.17 -12.98 -1.76
C HIS A 139 8.88 -13.96 -2.90
N VAL A 140 7.62 -14.41 -3.04
CA VAL A 140 7.19 -15.36 -4.07
C VAL A 140 6.75 -14.65 -5.36
N GLU A 141 5.91 -13.61 -5.24
CA GLU A 141 5.33 -12.91 -6.38
C GLU A 141 6.28 -11.86 -7.00
N GLY A 142 7.21 -11.32 -6.20
CA GLY A 142 8.21 -10.34 -6.63
C GLY A 142 7.71 -8.91 -6.79
N CYS A 143 8.60 -8.06 -7.34
CA CYS A 143 8.32 -6.66 -7.65
C CYS A 143 7.78 -6.54 -9.08
N ARG A 144 6.47 -6.64 -9.27
CA ARG A 144 5.90 -6.13 -10.53
C ARG A 144 5.70 -4.63 -10.41
N GLU A 145 6.65 -3.88 -10.96
CA GLU A 145 6.55 -2.44 -11.13
C GLU A 145 5.52 -2.10 -12.20
N ILE A 146 4.70 -1.10 -11.93
CA ILE A 146 3.70 -0.55 -12.85
C ILE A 146 4.10 0.89 -13.16
N TYR A 147 4.47 1.14 -14.40
CA TYR A 147 4.88 2.45 -14.90
C TYR A 147 3.66 3.26 -15.36
N GLU A 148 3.87 4.56 -15.57
CA GLU A 148 2.83 5.45 -16.09
C GLU A 148 2.22 4.93 -17.40
N ASP A 149 3.06 4.45 -18.33
CA ASP A 149 2.66 3.94 -19.64
C ASP A 149 1.87 2.61 -19.57
N ASP A 150 1.95 1.87 -18.46
CA ASP A 150 1.19 0.64 -18.26
C ASP A 150 -0.28 0.92 -17.88
N VAL A 151 -0.60 2.17 -17.53
CA VAL A 151 -1.92 2.57 -17.02
C VAL A 151 -2.80 3.05 -18.17
N GLN A 152 -3.67 2.18 -18.67
CA GLN A 152 -4.65 2.55 -19.69
C GLN A 152 -5.81 3.38 -19.10
N GLU A 153 -6.05 4.57 -19.64
CA GLU A 153 -7.28 5.32 -19.41
C GLU A 153 -8.40 4.75 -20.28
N ASN A 154 -9.15 3.78 -19.75
CA ASN A 154 -10.45 3.39 -20.34
C ASN A 154 -11.56 4.34 -19.89
#